data_AF-A0A1F2TBS5-F1
#
_entry.id   AF-A0A1F2TBS5-F1
#
_cell.length_a   1.000
_cell.length_b   1.000
_cell.length_c   1.000
_cell.angle_alpha   90.00
_cell.angle_beta   90.00
_cell.angle_gamma   90.00
#
_symmetry.space_group_name_H-M   'P 1'
#
loop_
_entity.id
_entity.type
_entity.pdbx_description
1 polymer ?
#
loop_
_entity_poly.entity_id
_entity_poly.type
_entity_poly.pdbx_seq_one_letter_code
_entity_poly.pdbx_strand_id
1 'polypeptide(L)' 'MKINCLSCGHTVVLDDAYDNYEGQVKCFACGALLEIKTEEGHVKTVQFVKIAPHPSTEEVFAHDR' A
#
# COMPACT_ATOMS: atom_id res chain seq x y z
N MET A 1 -10.78 -5.76 12.41
CA MET A 1 -11.55 -4.82 11.54
C MET A 1 -11.57 -5.26 10.07
N LYS A 2 -12.20 -4.51 9.15
CA LYS A 2 -12.18 -4.81 7.70
C LYS A 2 -12.19 -3.55 6.84
N ILE A 3 -11.54 -3.61 5.68
CA ILE A 3 -11.57 -2.56 4.64
C ILE A 3 -11.92 -3.17 3.29
N ASN A 4 -12.34 -2.35 2.35
CA ASN A 4 -12.48 -2.77 0.95
C ASN A 4 -11.23 -2.36 0.17
N CYS A 5 -10.76 -3.25 -0.69
CA CYS A 5 -9.67 -2.91 -1.59
C CYS A 5 -10.14 -1.85 -2.58
N LEU A 6 -9.41 -0.73 -2.67
CA LEU A 6 -9.74 0.34 -3.60
C LEU A 6 -9.58 -0.07 -5.07
N SER A 7 -8.75 -1.09 -5.37
CA SER A 7 -8.55 -1.58 -6.75
C SER A 7 -9.65 -2.52 -7.24
N CYS A 8 -10.06 -3.49 -6.42
CA CYS A 8 -10.94 -4.58 -6.87
C CYS A 8 -12.23 -4.74 -6.04
N GLY A 9 -12.42 -3.96 -4.99
CA GLY A 9 -13.61 -4.02 -4.13
C GLY A 9 -13.64 -5.20 -3.14
N HIS A 10 -12.69 -6.14 -3.20
CA HIS A 10 -12.65 -7.26 -2.25
C HIS A 10 -12.40 -6.79 -0.81
N THR A 11 -13.11 -7.41 0.12
CA THR A 11 -12.90 -7.21 1.55
C THR A 11 -11.54 -7.75 1.98
N VAL A 12 -10.74 -6.91 2.62
CA VAL A 12 -9.51 -7.26 3.32
C VAL A 12 -9.82 -7.26 4.81
N VAL A 13 -9.70 -8.42 5.46
CA VAL A 13 -9.88 -8.57 6.91
C VAL A 13 -8.55 -8.28 7.58
N LEU A 14 -8.57 -7.38 8.56
CA LEU A 14 -7.42 -6.99 9.37
C LEU A 14 -7.67 -7.48 10.80
N ASP A 15 -6.69 -8.20 11.37
CA ASP A 15 -6.75 -8.67 12.76
C ASP A 15 -6.38 -7.56 13.76
N ASP A 16 -6.36 -7.91 15.05
CA ASP A 16 -6.13 -6.97 16.15
C ASP A 16 -4.71 -6.38 16.15
N ALA A 17 -3.75 -6.96 15.41
CA ALA A 17 -2.43 -6.36 15.26
C ALA A 17 -2.47 -5.03 14.48
N TYR A 18 -3.58 -4.76 13.79
CA TYR A 18 -3.81 -3.53 13.04
C TYR A 18 -4.66 -2.52 13.79
N ASP A 19 -4.86 -2.61 15.11
CA ASP A 19 -5.70 -1.65 15.82
C ASP A 19 -5.09 -0.24 15.93
N ASN A 20 -3.75 -0.14 15.93
CA ASN A 20 -3.01 1.13 15.95
C ASN A 20 -1.82 1.04 14.98
N TYR A 21 -2.13 0.91 13.68
CA TYR A 21 -1.18 0.62 12.63
C TYR A 21 -1.18 1.71 11.57
N GLU A 22 0.01 2.08 11.11
CA GLU A 22 0.20 2.98 9.97
C GLU A 22 1.21 2.32 9.02
N GLY A 23 0.78 2.03 7.79
CA GLY A 23 1.63 1.36 6.82
C GLY A 23 0.87 0.66 5.69
N GLN A 24 1.57 -0.19 4.95
CA GLN A 24 1.05 -0.83 3.75
C GLN A 24 0.47 -2.21 4.02
N VAL A 25 -0.67 -2.49 3.40
CA VAL A 25 -1.30 -3.81 3.37
C VAL A 25 -1.51 -4.26 1.93
N LYS A 26 -1.32 -5.56 1.69
CA LYS A 26 -1.53 -6.17 0.38
C LYS A 26 -2.93 -6.76 0.28
N CYS A 27 -3.65 -6.42 -0.78
CA CYS A 27 -4.86 -7.15 -1.14
C CYS A 27 -4.48 -8.50 -1.75
N PHE A 28 -4.82 -9.60 -1.08
CA PHE A 28 -4.53 -10.95 -1.58
C PHE A 28 -5.37 -11.37 -2.79
N ALA A 29 -6.46 -10.66 -3.10
CA ALA A 29 -7.30 -10.96 -4.27
C ALA A 29 -6.74 -10.40 -5.58
N CYS A 30 -6.18 -9.19 -5.59
CA CYS A 30 -5.66 -8.54 -6.81
C CYS A 30 -4.17 -8.16 -6.75
N GLY A 31 -3.52 -8.31 -5.60
CA GLY A 31 -2.12 -7.96 -5.39
C GLY A 31 -1.85 -6.47 -5.14
N ALA A 32 -2.86 -5.60 -5.19
CA ALA A 32 -2.69 -4.17 -4.96
C ALA A 32 -2.18 -3.86 -3.54
N LEU A 33 -1.31 -2.86 -3.44
CA LEU A 33 -0.85 -2.30 -2.16
C LEU A 33 -1.67 -1.07 -1.79
N LEU A 34 -2.15 -1.05 -0.55
CA LEU A 34 -2.91 0.04 0.03
C LEU A 34 -2.17 0.52 1.26
N GLU A 35 -2.05 1.82 1.42
CA GLU A 35 -1.54 2.42 2.65
C GLU A 35 -2.73 2.78 3.54
N ILE A 36 -2.67 2.34 4.79
CA ILE A 36 -3.75 2.50 5.77
C ILE A 36 -3.22 3.14 7.05
N LYS A 37 -4.12 3.86 7.72
CA LYS A 37 -3.94 4.29 9.10
C LYS A 37 -5.13 3.86 9.93
N THR A 38 -4.85 3.21 11.04
CA THR A 38 -5.84 2.73 12.01
C THR A 38 -5.48 3.23 13.40
N GLU A 39 -6.50 3.45 14.22
CA GLU A 39 -6.36 3.88 15.60
C GLU A 39 -7.59 3.41 16.37
N GLU A 40 -7.35 2.80 17.54
CA GLU A 40 -8.39 2.21 18.41
C GLU A 40 -9.30 1.22 17.68
N GLY A 41 -8.76 0.45 16.73
CA GLY A 41 -9.54 -0.53 15.96
C GLY A 41 -10.37 0.08 14.82
N HIS A 42 -10.26 1.39 14.60
CA HIS A 42 -10.98 2.12 13.56
C HIS A 42 -10.05 2.56 12.43
N VAL A 43 -10.52 2.42 11.20
CA VAL A 43 -9.81 2.89 10.01
C VAL A 43 -10.00 4.40 9.89
N LYS A 44 -8.88 5.14 9.91
CA LYS A 44 -8.87 6.59 9.73
C LYS A 44 -8.66 6.96 8.27
N THR A 45 -7.76 6.27 7.58
CA THR A 45 -7.47 6.52 6.15
C THR A 45 -7.14 5.22 5.41
N VAL A 46 -7.47 5.21 4.12
CA VAL A 46 -7.08 4.19 3.15
C VAL A 46 -6.75 4.90 1.85
N GLN A 47 -5.55 4.68 1.32
CA GLN A 47 -5.11 5.30 0.07
C GLN A 47 -4.31 4.31 -0.79
N PHE A 48 -4.25 4.56 -2.09
CA PHE A 48 -3.31 3.85 -2.94
C PHE A 48 -1.88 4.22 -2.57
N VAL A 49 -0.98 3.23 -2.55
CA VAL A 49 0.45 3.51 -2.48
C VAL A 49 0.81 4.33 -3.72
N LYS A 50 1.24 5.56 -3.50
CA LYS A 50 1.85 6.36 -4.56
C LYS A 50 3.19 5.71 -4.85
N ILE A 51 3.24 4.85 -5.87
CA ILE A 51 4.51 4.46 -6.46
C ILE A 51 5.04 5.73 -7.11
N ALA A 52 5.83 6.51 -6.38
CA ALA A 52 6.69 7.48 -7.02
C ALA A 52 7.50 6.66 -8.04
N PRO A 53 7.52 7.04 -9.32
CA PRO A 53 8.41 6.38 -10.25
C PRO A 53 9.80 6.50 -9.65
N HIS A 54 10.39 5.35 -9.29
CA HIS A 54 11.81 5.31 -9.03
C HIS A 54 12.48 5.94 -10.26
N PRO A 55 13.36 6.95 -10.13
CA PRO A 55 14.42 7.05 -11.12
C PRO A 55 15.20 5.75 -10.93
N SER A 56 14.94 4.77 -11.78
CA SER A 56 15.82 3.63 -11.93
C SER A 56 17.21 4.22 -12.12
N THR A 57 18.09 4.03 -11.15
CA THR A 57 19.53 4.25 -11.31
C THR A 57 20.04 3.23 -12.32
N GLU A 58 19.70 3.48 -13.58
CA GLU A 58 20.26 2.87 -14.77
C GLU A 58 20.56 4.02 -15.75
N GLU A 59 21.46 4.91 -15.35
CA GLU A 59 22.33 5.59 -16.31
C GLU A 59 23.69 4.91 -16.25
N VAL A 60 23.73 3.65 -16.72
CA VAL A 60 24.96 2.96 -17.10
C VAL A 60 25.33 3.48 -18.49
N PHE A 61 26.40 4.30 -18.53
CA PHE A 61 27.30 4.56 -19.66
C PHE A 61 26.72 4.98 -21.02
N ALA A 62 26.91 6.26 -21.35
CA ALA A 62 27.21 6.73 -22.71
C ALA A 62 28.34 7.78 -22.63
N HIS A 63 29.58 7.36 -22.93
CA HIS A 63 30.39 7.83 -24.07
C HIS A 63 30.63 9.35 -24.15
N ASP A 64 31.86 9.80 -23.83
CA ASP A 64 32.56 10.78 -24.67
C ASP A 64 34.09 10.65 -24.53
N ARG A 65 34.66 10.01 -25.57
CA ARG A 65 35.98 10.19 -26.19
C ARG A 65 37.29 9.92 -25.42
#